data_AF-A0A2K5RJ29-F1
#
_entry.id   AF-A0A2K5RJ29-F1
#
_cell.length_a   1.000
_cell.length_b   1.000
_cell.length_c   1.000
_cell.angle_alpha   90.00
_cell.angle_beta   90.00
_cell.angle_gamma   90.00
#
_symmetry.space_group_name_H-M   'P 1'
#
loop_
_entity.id
_entity.type
_entity.pdbx_description
1 polymer ?
#
loop_
_entity_poly.entity_id
_entity_poly.type
_entity_poly.pdbx_seq_one_letter_code
_entity_poly.pdbx_strand_id
1 'polypeptide(L)'
;MDNRMQLARLCYDPDFERLKPEYLEGLPEMLKLYSQFLGKRPWFLGDKITFVDFIAYDGLERNQIFEPTCLDAFPNLKDFISRFEVMPHLPFSLMPLISFPPL
;
A
#
# COMPACT_ATOMS: atom_id res chain seq x y z
N MET A 1 9.28 9.47 -7.33
CA MET A 1 9.54 8.09 -7.79
C MET A 1 8.31 7.26 -7.53
N ASP A 2 8.11 6.17 -8.28
CA ASP A 2 7.08 5.18 -7.97
C ASP A 2 7.32 4.61 -6.55
N ASN A 3 6.28 4.61 -5.70
CA ASN A 3 6.38 4.21 -4.29
C ASN A 3 6.78 2.74 -4.11
N ARG A 4 6.36 1.87 -5.03
CA ARG A 4 6.78 0.46 -5.05
C ARG A 4 8.28 0.35 -5.33
N MET A 5 8.78 1.17 -6.25
CA MET A 5 10.22 1.20 -6.56
C MET A 5 11.05 1.75 -5.41
N GLN A 6 10.51 2.66 -4.60
CA GLN A 6 11.21 3.15 -3.40
C GLN A 6 11.35 2.04 -2.35
N LEU A 7 10.26 1.34 -2.02
CA LEU A 7 10.31 0.23 -1.06
C LEU A 7 11.20 -0.91 -1.58
N ALA A 8 11.08 -1.26 -2.87
CA ALA A 8 11.91 -2.31 -3.46
C ALA A 8 13.41 -1.95 -3.39
N ARG A 9 13.79 -0.70 -3.70
CA ARG A 9 15.17 -0.24 -3.58
C ARG A 9 15.68 -0.35 -2.16
N LEU A 10 14.89 0.09 -1.18
CA LEU A 10 15.24 -0.03 0.24
C LEU A 10 15.51 -1.49 0.61
N CYS A 11 14.58 -2.40 0.31
CA CYS A 11 14.69 -3.81 0.72
C CYS A 11 15.86 -4.57 0.09
N TYR A 12 16.35 -4.14 -1.08
CA TYR A 12 17.51 -4.76 -1.74
C TYR A 12 18.82 -4.01 -1.53
N ASP A 13 18.80 -2.90 -0.79
CA ASP A 13 20.01 -2.12 -0.51
C ASP A 13 20.84 -2.81 0.60
N PRO A 14 22.17 -2.98 0.43
CA PRO A 14 23.02 -3.53 1.48
C PRO A 14 23.01 -2.71 2.78
N ASP A 15 22.68 -1.42 2.71
CA ASP A 15 22.55 -0.52 3.87
C ASP A 15 21.11 -0.48 4.45
N PHE A 16 20.26 -1.48 4.18
CA PHE A 16 18.84 -1.53 4.57
C PHE A 16 18.57 -1.03 6.01
N GLU A 17 19.28 -1.57 6.99
CA GLU A 17 19.08 -1.23 8.42
C GLU A 17 19.35 0.26 8.71
N ARG A 18 20.28 0.88 7.98
CA ARG A 18 20.59 2.30 8.11
C ARG A 18 19.56 3.18 7.42
N LEU A 19 19.00 2.72 6.30
CA LEU A 19 18.07 3.48 5.46
C LEU A 19 16.59 3.34 5.90
N LYS A 20 16.24 2.24 6.56
CA LYS A 20 14.87 1.95 7.00
C LYS A 20 14.25 3.07 7.85
N PRO A 21 14.94 3.66 8.85
CA PRO A 21 14.35 4.72 9.66
C PRO A 21 13.93 5.95 8.84
N GLU A 22 14.75 6.37 7.86
CA GLU A 22 14.44 7.50 6.97
C GLU A 22 13.20 7.21 6.12
N TYR A 23 13.07 5.97 5.62
CA TYR A 23 11.87 5.56 4.89
C TYR A 23 10.62 5.61 5.78
N LEU A 24 10.70 5.09 7.00
CA LEU A 24 9.59 5.10 7.95
C LEU A 24 9.19 6.52 8.38
N GLU A 25 10.13 7.46 8.44
CA GLU A 25 9.83 8.88 8.70
C GLU A 25 9.06 9.52 7.54
N GLY A 26 9.39 9.18 6.28
CA GLY A 26 8.70 9.70 5.09
C GLY A 26 7.38 9.00 4.76
N LEU A 27 7.19 7.77 5.22
CA LEU A 27 6.03 6.93 4.90
C LEU A 27 4.68 7.59 5.26
N PRO A 28 4.47 8.19 6.46
CA PRO A 28 3.21 8.83 6.80
C PRO A 28 2.80 9.96 5.86
N GLU A 29 3.75 10.78 5.38
CA GLU A 29 3.43 11.89 4.48
C GLU A 29 3.02 11.36 3.09
N MET A 30 3.67 10.28 2.62
CA MET A 30 3.27 9.59 1.39
C MET A 30 1.86 8.98 1.52
N LEU A 31 1.55 8.30 2.61
CA LEU A 31 0.22 7.72 2.86
C LEU A 31 -0.86 8.80 3.01
N LYS A 32 -0.52 9.93 3.61
CA LYS A 32 -1.41 11.09 3.70
C LYS A 32 -1.81 11.63 2.32
N LEU A 33 -0.89 11.64 1.34
CA LEU A 33 -1.22 12.01 -0.05
C LEU A 33 -2.23 11.04 -0.67
N TYR A 34 -2.07 9.72 -0.47
CA TYR A 34 -3.07 8.73 -0.89
C TYR A 34 -4.42 8.97 -0.21
N SER A 35 -4.41 9.18 1.10
CA SER A 35 -5.64 9.40 1.89
C SER A 35 -6.37 10.66 1.43
N GLN A 36 -5.66 11.77 1.21
CA GLN A 36 -6.23 13.02 0.71
C GLN A 36 -6.77 12.86 -0.71
N PHE A 37 -6.05 12.16 -1.57
CA PHE A 37 -6.47 11.95 -2.95
C PHE A 37 -7.67 10.99 -3.04
N LEU A 38 -7.74 9.94 -2.23
CA LEU A 38 -8.93 9.09 -2.16
C LEU A 38 -10.12 9.89 -1.59
N GLY A 39 -9.86 10.66 -0.53
CA GLY A 39 -10.87 11.46 0.15
C GLY A 39 -12.01 10.57 0.67
N LYS A 40 -13.24 10.89 0.24
CA LYS A 40 -14.47 10.15 0.58
C LYS A 40 -14.94 9.22 -0.54
N ARG A 41 -14.19 9.14 -1.65
CA ARG A 41 -14.58 8.31 -2.79
C ARG A 41 -14.31 6.83 -2.49
N PRO A 42 -15.10 5.91 -3.07
CA PRO A 42 -14.81 4.48 -2.95
C PRO A 42 -13.54 4.08 -3.72
N TRP A 43 -13.23 4.76 -4.83
CA TRP A 43 -12.09 4.49 -5.71
C TRP A 43 -11.34 5.79 -6.04
N PHE A 44 -10.07 5.67 -6.45
CA PHE A 44 -9.19 6.80 -6.72
C PHE A 44 -9.73 7.72 -7.82
N LEU A 45 -10.39 7.16 -8.84
CA LEU A 45 -10.97 7.93 -9.96
C LEU A 45 -12.50 8.11 -9.89
N GLY A 46 -13.13 7.86 -8.73
CA GLY A 46 -14.57 8.08 -8.53
C GLY A 46 -15.32 6.85 -8.04
N ASP A 47 -16.47 6.57 -8.67
CA ASP A 47 -17.40 5.53 -8.22
C ASP A 47 -17.14 4.16 -8.84
N LYS A 48 -16.30 4.09 -9.87
CA LYS A 48 -15.94 2.85 -10.56
C LYS A 48 -14.48 2.52 -10.30
N ILE A 49 -14.22 1.23 -10.09
CA ILE A 49 -12.85 0.73 -10.03
C ILE A 49 -12.18 0.89 -11.40
N THR A 50 -10.92 1.30 -11.36
CA THR A 50 -10.06 1.50 -12.53
C THR A 50 -8.72 0.82 -12.30
N PHE A 51 -7.90 0.73 -13.35
CA PHE A 51 -6.54 0.19 -13.24
C PHE A 51 -5.68 0.93 -12.20
N VAL A 52 -5.93 2.22 -11.98
CA VAL A 52 -5.19 3.03 -10.98
C VAL A 52 -5.40 2.48 -9.56
N ASP A 53 -6.58 1.94 -9.26
CA ASP A 53 -6.87 1.34 -7.95
C ASP A 53 -6.04 0.08 -7.70
N PHE A 54 -5.73 -0.70 -8.73
CA PHE A 54 -4.83 -1.87 -8.60
C PHE A 54 -3.40 -1.45 -8.27
N ILE A 55 -2.91 -0.35 -8.88
CA ILE A 55 -1.58 0.21 -8.58
C ILE A 55 -1.56 0.76 -7.15
N ALA A 56 -2.60 1.48 -6.75
CA ALA A 56 -2.71 2.00 -5.39
C ALA A 56 -2.76 0.86 -4.35
N TYR A 57 -3.53 -0.21 -4.63
CA TYR A 57 -3.58 -1.39 -3.79
C TYR A 57 -2.20 -2.05 -3.62
N ASP A 58 -1.49 -2.38 -4.70
CA ASP A 58 -0.15 -3.01 -4.62
C ASP A 58 0.86 -2.13 -3.84
N GLY A 59 0.77 -0.80 -3.99
CA GLY A 59 1.59 0.12 -3.22
C GLY A 59 1.25 0.14 -1.72
N LEU A 60 -0.03 0.21 -1.37
CA LEU A 60 -0.49 0.28 0.02
C LEU A 60 -0.31 -1.06 0.75
N GLU A 61 -0.66 -2.17 0.12
CA GLU A 61 -0.54 -3.53 0.67
C GLU A 61 0.93 -3.84 1.01
N ARG A 62 1.87 -3.57 0.09
CA ARG A 62 3.30 -3.82 0.36
C ARG A 62 3.83 -2.99 1.54
N ASN A 63 3.38 -1.74 1.67
CA ASN A 63 3.75 -0.89 2.79
C ASN A 63 3.16 -1.40 4.11
N GLN A 64 1.92 -1.90 4.08
CA GLN A 64 1.29 -2.53 5.24
C GLN A 64 1.99 -3.84 5.64
N ILE A 65 2.42 -4.65 4.68
CA ILE A 65 3.22 -5.85 4.98
C ILE A 65 4.57 -5.46 5.60
N PHE A 66 5.20 -4.39 5.10
CA PHE A 66 6.49 -3.92 5.61
C PHE A 66 6.40 -3.29 7.00
N GLU A 67 5.38 -2.46 7.24
CA GLU A 67 5.08 -1.82 8.52
C GLU A 67 3.57 -1.97 8.82
N PRO A 68 3.16 -3.00 9.58
CA PRO A 68 1.74 -3.35 9.81
C PRO A 68 0.88 -2.22 10.35
N THR A 69 1.48 -1.28 11.09
CA THR A 69 0.76 -0.17 11.73
C THR A 69 0.67 1.08 10.87
N CYS A 70 1.31 1.12 9.68
CA CYS A 70 1.45 2.35 8.89
C CYS A 70 0.11 2.97 8.44
N LEU A 71 -0.94 2.15 8.32
CA LEU A 71 -2.28 2.59 7.91
C LEU A 71 -3.20 2.94 9.08
N ASP A 72 -2.79 2.77 10.34
CA ASP A 72 -3.65 2.99 11.52
C ASP A 72 -4.20 4.42 11.60
N ALA A 73 -3.44 5.40 11.13
CA ALA A 73 -3.85 6.80 11.07
C ALA A 73 -4.79 7.14 9.88
N PHE A 74 -5.01 6.20 8.94
CA PHE A 74 -5.70 6.45 7.67
C PHE A 74 -6.88 5.48 7.46
N PRO A 75 -7.99 5.65 8.19
CA PRO A 75 -9.13 4.72 8.13
C PRO A 75 -9.72 4.58 6.72
N ASN A 76 -9.73 5.65 5.92
CA ASN A 76 -10.23 5.58 4.55
C ASN A 76 -9.38 4.71 3.62
N LEU A 77 -8.06 4.62 3.87
CA LEU A 77 -7.17 3.72 3.14
C LEU A 77 -7.38 2.26 3.55
N LYS A 78 -7.60 2.00 4.85
CA LYS A 78 -8.00 0.66 5.33
C LYS A 78 -9.31 0.22 4.69
N ASP A 79 -10.33 1.09 4.67
CA ASP A 79 -11.60 0.81 4.03
C ASP A 79 -11.44 0.54 2.52
N PHE A 80 -10.52 1.23 1.86
CA PHE A 80 -10.17 0.98 0.46
C PHE A 80 -9.59 -0.42 0.26
N ILE A 81 -8.59 -0.81 1.06
CA ILE A 81 -7.99 -2.16 1.00
C ILE A 81 -9.05 -3.22 1.22
N SER A 82 -9.83 -3.11 2.31
CA SER A 82 -10.87 -4.09 2.63
C SER A 82 -11.91 -4.21 1.51
N ARG A 83 -12.31 -3.10 0.89
CA ARG A 83 -13.24 -3.11 -0.25
C ARG A 83 -12.63 -3.73 -1.51
N PHE A 84 -11.33 -3.54 -1.73
CA PHE A 84 -10.62 -4.14 -2.85
C PHE A 84 -10.51 -5.66 -2.69
N GLU A 85 -10.18 -6.15 -1.49
CA GLU A 85 -10.00 -7.57 -1.18
C GLU A 85 -11.29 -8.40 -1.25
N VAL A 86 -12.44 -7.81 -0.89
CA VAL A 86 -13.75 -8.50 -0.95
C VAL A 86 -14.40 -8.46 -2.34
N MET A 87 -13.71 -7.92 -3.36
CA MET A 87 -14.27 -7.80 -4.70
C MET A 87 -14.44 -9.18 -5.36
N PRO A 88 -15.66 -9.56 -5.80
CA PRO A 88 -15.97 -10.91 -6.28
C PRO A 88 -15.28 -11.32 -7.59
N HIS A 89 -14.59 -10.40 -8.26
CA HIS A 89 -13.91 -10.63 -9.54
C HIS A 89 -12.40 -10.70 -9.39
N LEU A 90 -11.86 -10.50 -8.18
CA LEU A 90 -10.42 -10.62 -7.96
C LEU A 90 -10.06 -12.12 -8.05
N PRO A 91 -9.22 -12.54 -9.02
CA PRO A 91 -8.81 -13.93 -9.07
C PRO A 91 -8.11 -14.28 -7.75
N PHE A 92 -8.48 -15.42 -7.18
CA PHE A 92 -7.89 -16.00 -5.96
C PHE A 92 -6.34 -15.99 -5.98
N SER A 93 -5.71 -15.96 -7.16
CA SER A 93 -4.27 -15.83 -7.35
C SER A 93 -3.65 -14.50 -6.93
N LEU A 94 -4.44 -13.45 -6.69
CA LEU A 94 -3.95 -12.16 -6.15
C LEU A 94 -3.99 -12.10 -4.61
N MET A 95 -4.71 -13.02 -3.97
CA MET A 95 -4.75 -13.17 -2.50
C MET A 95 -3.48 -13.74 -1.82
N PRO A 96 -2.53 -14.47 -2.47
CA PRO A 96 -1.46 -15.16 -1.73
C PRO A 96 -0.22 -14.32 -1.36
N LEU A 97 -0.12 -13.02 -1.68
CA LEU A 97 1.05 -12.24 -1.22
C LEU A 97 1.09 -12.03 0.31
N ILE A 98 0.03 -12.44 1.01
CA ILE A 98 -0.08 -12.51 2.48
C ILE A 98 0.91 -13.52 3.11
N SER A 99 1.56 -14.39 2.31
CA SER A 99 2.54 -15.36 2.83
C SER A 99 3.88 -15.30 2.09
N PHE A 100 4.62 -14.21 2.27
CA PHE A 100 6.08 -14.35 2.28
C PHE A 100 6.48 -14.93 3.64
N PRO A 101 7.19 -16.08 3.70
CA PRO A 101 7.67 -16.60 4.97
C PRO A 101 8.66 -15.58 5.57
N PRO A 102 8.68 -15.42 6.90
CA PRO A 102 9.78 -14.70 7.54
C PRO A 102 11.08 -15.47 7.24
N LEU A 103 12.11 -14.75 6.78
CA LEU A 103 13.48 -15.26 6.78
C LEU A 103 13.94 -15.50 8.22
#